data_AF-A0A7V3VIJ5-F1
#
_entry.id   AF-A0A7V3VIJ5-F1
#
_cell.length_a   1.000
_cell.length_b   1.000
_cell.length_c   1.000
_cell.angle_alpha   90.00
_cell.angle_beta   90.00
_cell.angle_gamma   90.00
#
_symmetry.space_group_name_H-M   'P 1'
#
loop_
_entity.id
_entity.type
_entity.pdbx_description
1 polymer ?
#
loop_
_entity_poly.entity_id
_entity_poly.type
_entity_poly.pdbx_seq_one_letter_code
_entity_poly.pdbx_strand_id
1 'polypeptide(L)'
;MDQRDRIPARPYGLGESHLRRITSTLVLIDQRLDEIERWASGPLPSGPLYRWRQDLDPATLKRIALEARKVREELVRIIERLDLQPQERVASRAIQTGAIFSLVELEELEPRRMRAYGALTE
;
A
#
# COMPACT_ATOMS: atom_id res chain seq x y z
N MET A 1 -41.45 -3.50 -25.07
CA MET A 1 -40.76 -2.19 -25.20
C MET A 1 -39.68 -2.19 -24.13
N ASP A 2 -38.44 -2.18 -24.59
CA ASP A 2 -37.23 -2.69 -23.91
C ASP A 2 -36.74 -1.75 -22.79
N GLN A 3 -36.91 -2.17 -21.53
CA GLN A 3 -36.31 -1.53 -20.34
C GLN A 3 -34.91 -2.12 -20.15
N ARG A 4 -33.94 -1.75 -21.00
CA ARG A 4 -32.54 -1.98 -20.67
C ARG A 4 -32.11 -0.97 -19.62
N ASP A 5 -32.01 -1.45 -18.40
CA ASP A 5 -31.02 -1.08 -17.39
C ASP A 5 -30.37 0.28 -17.63
N ARG A 6 -31.07 1.35 -17.24
CA ARG A 6 -30.39 2.62 -16.96
C ARG A 6 -29.58 2.40 -15.70
N ILE A 7 -28.33 1.94 -15.87
CA ILE A 7 -27.30 2.00 -14.84
C ILE A 7 -27.34 3.44 -14.29
N PRO A 8 -27.56 3.64 -12.98
CA PRO A 8 -27.64 4.98 -12.43
C PRO A 8 -26.39 5.74 -12.85
N ALA A 9 -26.58 6.96 -13.37
CA ALA A 9 -25.48 7.80 -13.82
C ALA A 9 -24.50 7.98 -12.66
N ARG A 10 -23.33 7.33 -12.78
CA ARG A 10 -22.27 7.43 -11.79
C ARG A 10 -21.86 8.90 -11.65
N PRO A 11 -21.47 9.36 -10.44
CA PRO A 11 -21.02 10.72 -10.24
C PRO A 11 -20.02 11.12 -11.33
N TYR A 12 -20.21 12.29 -11.95
CA TYR A 12 -19.31 12.87 -12.94
C TYR A 12 -19.12 12.09 -14.26
N GLY A 13 -20.03 11.17 -14.61
CA GLY A 13 -19.90 10.41 -15.87
C GLY A 13 -18.72 9.44 -15.88
N LEU A 14 -18.25 9.01 -14.70
CA LEU A 14 -17.12 8.11 -14.58
C LEU A 14 -17.48 6.68 -15.00
N GLY A 15 -16.80 6.17 -16.03
CA GLY A 15 -16.83 4.77 -16.42
C GLY A 15 -16.12 3.85 -15.42
N GLU A 16 -16.27 2.54 -15.60
CA GLU A 16 -15.67 1.53 -14.70
C GLU A 16 -14.15 1.61 -14.66
N SER A 17 -13.49 1.81 -15.80
CA SER A 17 -12.03 1.95 -15.86
C SER A 17 -11.54 3.16 -15.07
N HIS A 18 -12.29 4.27 -15.06
CA HIS A 18 -11.98 5.44 -14.26
C HIS A 18 -12.09 5.13 -12.77
N LEU A 19 -13.20 4.52 -12.35
CA LEU A 19 -13.40 4.14 -10.94
C LEU A 19 -12.36 3.14 -10.46
N ARG A 20 -11.99 2.16 -11.29
CA ARG A 20 -10.93 1.20 -10.98
C ARG A 20 -9.60 1.90 -10.76
N ARG A 21 -9.21 2.80 -11.69
CA ARG A 21 -7.97 3.58 -11.58
C ARG A 21 -7.97 4.47 -10.34
N ILE A 22 -9.07 5.16 -10.07
CA ILE A 22 -9.23 6.00 -8.86
C ILE A 22 -9.07 5.12 -7.62
N THR A 23 -9.82 4.02 -7.52
CA THR A 23 -9.78 3.12 -6.36
C THR A 23 -8.37 2.60 -6.10
N SER A 24 -7.68 2.08 -7.13
CA SER A 24 -6.29 1.63 -6.97
C SER A 24 -5.35 2.74 -6.51
N THR A 25 -5.59 3.98 -6.95
CA THR A 25 -4.77 5.13 -6.55
C THR A 25 -5.03 5.51 -5.09
N LEU A 26 -6.30 5.55 -4.68
CA LEU A 26 -6.68 5.84 -3.30
C LEU A 26 -6.14 4.77 -2.34
N VAL A 27 -6.19 3.49 -2.71
CA VAL A 27 -5.60 2.40 -1.91
C VAL A 27 -4.10 2.60 -1.71
N LEU A 28 -3.36 2.99 -2.76
CA LEU A 28 -1.92 3.26 -2.64
C LEU A 28 -1.62 4.48 -1.74
N ILE A 29 -2.44 5.52 -1.80
CA ILE A 29 -2.31 6.68 -0.91
C ILE A 29 -2.58 6.25 0.53
N ASP A 30 -3.67 5.53 0.77
CA ASP A 30 -4.08 5.07 2.08
C ASP A 30 -3.00 4.22 2.77
N GLN A 31 -2.38 3.30 2.01
CA GLN A 31 -1.27 2.48 2.49
C GLN A 31 -0.03 3.29 2.89
N ARG A 32 0.30 4.34 2.12
CA ARG A 32 1.41 5.23 2.44
C ARG A 32 1.12 6.06 3.70
N LEU A 33 -0.12 6.53 3.85
CA LEU A 33 -0.53 7.25 5.06
C LEU A 33 -0.43 6.36 6.30
N ASP A 34 -0.89 5.11 6.20
CA ASP A 34 -0.77 4.11 7.27
C ASP A 34 0.70 3.82 7.64
N GLU A 35 1.59 3.72 6.66
CA GLU A 35 3.03 3.58 6.90
C GLU A 35 3.65 4.82 7.57
N ILE A 36 3.33 6.03 7.08
CA ILE A 36 3.79 7.29 7.68
C ILE A 36 3.31 7.41 9.13
N GLU A 37 2.04 7.11 9.40
CA GLU A 37 1.47 7.16 10.74
C GLU A 37 2.18 6.16 11.68
N ARG A 38 2.49 4.94 11.21
CA ARG A 38 3.28 3.97 11.97
C ARG A 38 4.69 4.47 12.29
N TRP A 39 5.40 5.05 11.34
CA TRP A 39 6.76 5.56 11.58
C TRP A 39 6.77 6.81 12.47
N ALA A 40 5.71 7.63 12.39
CA ALA A 40 5.60 8.84 13.19
C ALA A 40 5.23 8.57 14.65
N SER A 41 4.56 7.45 14.94
CA SER A 41 3.99 7.14 16.26
C SER A 41 4.58 5.91 16.94
N GLY A 42 5.25 5.03 16.18
CA GLY A 42 5.74 3.74 16.66
C GLY A 42 7.26 3.60 16.60
N PRO A 43 7.78 2.46 17.05
CA PRO A 43 9.19 2.12 16.86
C PRO A 43 9.48 1.98 15.37
N LEU A 44 10.63 2.52 14.94
CA LEU A 44 11.08 2.33 13.56
C LEU A 44 11.46 0.87 13.32
N PRO A 45 11.26 0.34 12.10
CA PRO A 45 11.63 -1.03 11.77
C PRO A 45 13.12 -1.31 12.02
N SER A 46 13.44 -2.55 12.36
CA SER A 46 14.82 -3.02 12.42
C SER A 46 14.90 -4.51 12.09
N GLY A 47 16.02 -4.93 11.53
CA GLY A 47 16.29 -6.32 11.21
C GLY A 47 17.80 -6.62 11.25
N PRO A 48 18.20 -7.87 11.01
CA PRO A 48 19.61 -8.26 11.04
C PRO A 48 20.49 -7.52 10.01
N LEU A 49 19.89 -7.10 8.88
CA LEU A 49 20.60 -6.46 7.77
C LEU A 49 20.32 -4.95 7.66
N TYR A 50 19.45 -4.38 8.50
CA TYR A 50 19.13 -2.95 8.44
C TYR A 50 18.64 -2.41 9.79
N ARG A 51 18.87 -1.12 10.03
CA ARG A 51 18.30 -0.40 11.17
C ARG A 51 17.93 1.00 10.74
N TRP A 52 16.69 1.39 11.02
CA TRP A 52 16.24 2.75 10.85
C TRP A 52 16.66 3.60 12.04
N ARG A 53 17.08 4.84 11.77
CA ARG A 53 17.42 5.83 12.80
C ARG A 53 16.39 6.95 12.74
N GLN A 54 15.84 7.31 13.89
CA GLN A 54 14.99 8.49 14.00
C GLN A 54 15.86 9.74 13.97
N ASP A 55 15.70 10.54 12.93
CA ASP A 55 16.41 11.81 12.73
C ASP A 55 15.50 13.04 12.84
N LEU A 56 14.19 12.84 13.01
CA LEU A 56 13.21 13.89 13.22
C LEU A 56 12.91 14.08 14.71
N ASP A 57 12.74 15.34 15.11
CA ASP A 57 12.32 15.67 16.47
C ASP A 57 10.83 15.32 16.70
N PRO A 58 10.40 15.16 17.97
CA PRO A 58 9.02 14.81 18.30
C PRO A 58 7.96 15.81 17.78
N ALA A 59 8.28 17.10 17.71
CA ALA A 59 7.33 18.11 17.21
C ALA A 59 7.15 17.97 15.69
N THR A 60 8.23 17.70 14.95
CA THR A 60 8.18 17.39 13.52
C THR A 60 7.39 16.12 13.25
N LEU A 61 7.61 15.04 14.00
CA LEU A 61 6.84 13.79 13.86
C LEU A 61 5.35 14.01 14.12
N LYS A 62 5.01 14.77 15.17
CA LYS A 62 3.61 15.11 15.48
C LYS A 62 2.95 15.92 14.37
N ARG A 63 3.68 16.86 13.76
CA ARG A 63 3.18 17.63 12.61
C ARG A 63 2.96 16.74 11.39
N ILE A 64 3.88 15.83 11.07
CA ILE A 64 3.73 14.87 9.96
C ILE A 64 2.50 14.00 10.18
N ALA A 65 2.30 13.45 11.38
CA ALA A 65 1.11 12.66 11.70
C ALA A 65 -0.19 13.45 11.56
N LEU A 66 -0.19 14.74 11.91
CA LEU A 66 -1.35 15.61 11.73
C LEU A 66 -1.66 15.85 10.26
N GLU A 67 -0.65 16.11 9.43
CA GLU A 67 -0.84 16.29 7.98
C GLU A 67 -1.31 14.98 7.32
N ALA A 68 -0.76 13.83 7.71
CA ALA A 68 -1.23 12.53 7.24
C ALA A 68 -2.73 12.32 7.55
N ARG A 69 -3.17 12.68 8.76
CA ARG A 69 -4.58 12.62 9.14
C ARG A 69 -5.47 13.51 8.29
N LYS A 70 -5.05 14.75 7.98
CA LYS A 70 -5.82 15.65 7.08
C LYS A 70 -5.99 15.05 5.69
N VAL A 71 -4.95 14.43 5.14
CA VAL A 71 -5.04 13.74 3.84
C VAL A 71 -5.98 12.54 3.93
N ARG A 72 -5.95 11.80 5.04
CA ARG A 72 -6.89 10.69 5.30
C ARG A 72 -8.34 11.16 5.34
N GLU A 73 -8.62 12.30 5.95
CA GLU A 73 -9.95 12.90 5.97
C GLU A 73 -10.44 13.29 4.55
N GLU A 74 -9.56 13.84 3.70
CA GLU A 74 -9.89 14.09 2.29
C GLU A 74 -10.16 12.79 1.52
N LEU A 75 -9.38 11.75 1.80
CA LEU A 75 -9.56 10.43 1.18
C LEU A 75 -10.94 9.84 1.53
N VAL A 76 -11.37 9.94 2.80
CA VAL A 76 -12.71 9.54 3.24
C VAL A 76 -13.80 10.31 2.49
N ARG A 77 -13.68 11.64 2.38
CA ARG A 77 -14.63 12.46 1.61
C ARG A 77 -14.74 12.02 0.14
N ILE A 78 -13.62 11.66 -0.49
CA ILE A 78 -13.61 11.19 -1.87
C ILE A 78 -14.30 9.81 -1.98
N ILE A 79 -14.02 8.90 -1.05
CA ILE A 79 -14.64 7.57 -1.00
C ILE A 79 -16.16 7.70 -0.88
N GLU A 80 -16.63 8.50 0.07
CA GLU A 80 -18.07 8.73 0.32
C GLU A 80 -18.75 9.34 -0.91
N ARG A 81 -18.14 10.36 -1.53
CA ARG A 81 -18.68 11.03 -2.71
C ARG A 81 -18.79 10.11 -3.94
N LEU A 82 -17.89 9.13 -4.04
CA LEU A 82 -17.82 8.20 -5.16
C LEU A 82 -18.47 6.85 -4.85
N ASP A 83 -19.04 6.67 -3.66
CA ASP A 83 -19.62 5.41 -3.16
C ASP A 83 -18.66 4.22 -3.36
N LEU A 84 -17.38 4.44 -3.06
CA LEU A 84 -16.37 3.40 -3.22
C LEU A 84 -16.43 2.43 -2.04
N GLN A 85 -16.43 1.14 -2.35
CA GLN A 85 -16.37 0.10 -1.33
C GLN A 85 -14.92 -0.19 -0.97
N PRO A 86 -14.60 -0.37 0.33
CA PRO A 86 -13.28 -0.79 0.76
C PRO A 86 -12.87 -2.11 0.08
N GLN A 87 -11.60 -2.22 -0.29
CA GLN A 87 -11.05 -3.48 -0.76
C GLN A 87 -10.70 -4.35 0.44
N GLU A 88 -11.53 -5.36 0.72
CA GLU A 88 -11.23 -6.32 1.77
C GLU A 88 -9.99 -7.15 1.39
N ARG A 89 -9.05 -7.24 2.33
CA ARG A 89 -7.85 -8.07 2.19
C ARG A 89 -7.80 -9.08 3.32
N VAL A 90 -7.63 -10.35 2.95
CA VAL A 90 -7.47 -11.42 3.92
C VAL A 90 -6.04 -11.40 4.45
N ALA A 91 -5.87 -11.11 5.75
CA ALA A 91 -4.56 -10.98 6.39
C ALA A 91 -3.71 -12.26 6.24
N SER A 92 -4.32 -13.44 6.41
CA SER A 92 -3.61 -14.71 6.25
C SER A 92 -3.04 -14.88 4.84
N ARG A 93 -3.79 -14.50 3.80
CA ARG A 93 -3.30 -14.52 2.42
C ARG A 93 -2.15 -13.53 2.23
N ALA A 94 -2.26 -12.31 2.75
CA ALA A 94 -1.18 -11.32 2.64
C ALA A 94 0.12 -11.80 3.32
N ILE A 95 0.00 -12.38 4.52
CA ILE A 95 1.14 -12.95 5.26
C ILE A 95 1.74 -14.14 4.49
N GLN A 96 0.91 -15.08 4.03
CA GLN A 96 1.37 -16.24 3.26
C GLN A 96 2.09 -15.82 1.99
N THR A 97 1.52 -14.88 1.23
CA THR A 97 2.13 -14.34 0.02
C THR A 97 3.48 -13.71 0.33
N GLY A 98 3.58 -12.88 1.38
CA GLY A 98 4.84 -12.29 1.81
C GLY A 98 5.91 -13.33 2.17
N ALA A 99 5.53 -14.36 2.93
CA ALA A 99 6.44 -15.43 3.33
C ALA A 99 6.93 -16.26 2.12
N ILE A 100 6.04 -16.60 1.19
CA ILE A 100 6.41 -17.33 -0.03
C ILE A 100 7.38 -16.51 -0.88
N PHE A 101 7.11 -15.22 -1.08
CA PHE A 101 8.04 -14.35 -1.81
C PHE A 101 9.42 -14.29 -1.13
N SER A 102 9.47 -14.16 0.20
CA SER A 102 10.75 -14.21 0.91
C SER A 102 11.50 -15.53 0.75
N LEU A 103 10.80 -16.67 0.70
CA LEU A 103 11.43 -17.98 0.47
C LEU A 103 11.96 -18.10 -0.96
N VAL A 104 11.22 -17.60 -1.96
CA VAL A 104 11.67 -17.58 -3.35
C VAL A 104 12.92 -16.71 -3.50
N GLU A 105 12.92 -15.51 -2.93
CA GLU A 105 14.09 -14.62 -2.93
C GLU A 105 15.31 -15.28 -2.27
N LEU A 106 15.13 -16.04 -1.19
CA LEU A 106 16.22 -16.81 -0.57
C LEU A 106 16.74 -17.93 -1.47
N GLU A 107 15.86 -18.61 -2.21
CA GLU A 107 16.25 -19.67 -3.15
C GLU A 107 17.02 -19.10 -4.37
N GLU A 108 16.68 -17.89 -4.82
CA GLU A 108 17.44 -17.19 -5.87
C GLU A 108 18.88 -16.85 -5.46
N LEU A 109 19.17 -16.81 -4.15
CA LEU A 109 20.53 -16.64 -3.62
C LEU A 109 21.35 -17.94 -3.61
N GLU A 110 20.80 -19.07 -4.06
CA GLU A 110 21.57 -20.30 -4.19
C GLU A 110 22.68 -20.14 -5.25
N PRO A 111 23.89 -20.69 -5.02
CA PRO A 111 25.01 -20.54 -5.95
C PRO A 111 24.70 -20.95 -7.41
N ARG A 112 23.83 -21.95 -7.58
CA ARG A 112 23.39 -22.42 -8.91
C ARG A 112 22.54 -21.40 -9.67
N ARG A 113 21.81 -20.53 -8.98
CA ARG A 113 20.95 -19.46 -9.55
C ARG A 113 21.68 -18.13 -9.68
N MET A 114 22.70 -17.91 -8.85
CA MET A 114 23.52 -16.69 -8.89
C MET A 114 24.63 -16.68 -9.97
N ARG A 115 24.75 -17.72 -10.82
CA ARG A 115 25.83 -17.83 -11.83
C ARG A 115 25.91 -16.66 -12.82
N ALA A 116 24.81 -15.95 -13.02
CA ALA A 116 24.77 -14.75 -13.88
C ALA A 116 25.54 -13.55 -13.28
N TYR A 117 25.87 -13.59 -11.98
CA TYR A 117 26.61 -12.54 -11.27
C TYR A 117 28.13 -12.80 -11.20
N GLY A 118 28.63 -13.81 -11.94
CA GLY A 118 30.03 -14.20 -11.98
C GLY A 118 30.27 -15.62 -11.44
N ALA A 119 31.46 -16.17 -11.68
CA ALA A 119 31.82 -17.47 -11.15
C ALA A 119 31.99 -17.37 -9.63
N LEU A 120 31.10 -18.02 -8.88
CA LEU A 120 31.31 -18.29 -7.46
C LEU A 120 32.35 -19.41 -7.38
N THR A 121 33.60 -19.06 -7.06
CA THR A 121 34.63 -20.04 -6.70
C THR A 121 34.26 -20.66 -5.36
N GLU A 122 34.20 -22.00 -5.30
CA GLU A 122 34.05 -22.79 -4.07
C GLU A 122 35.14 -22.47 -3.05
#